data_AF-A0A392SSM2-F1
#
_entry.id   AF-A0A392SSM2-F1
#
_cell.length_a   1.000
_cell.length_b   1.000
_cell.length_c   1.000
_cell.angle_alpha   90.00
_cell.angle_beta   90.00
_cell.angle_gamma   90.00
#
_symmetry.space_group_name_H-M   'P 1'
#
loop_
_entity.id
_entity.type
_entity.pdbx_description
1 polymer ?
#
loop_
_entity_poly.entity_id
_entity_poly.type
_entity_poly.pdbx_seq_one_letter_code
_entity_poly.pdbx_strand_id
1 'polypeptide(L)'
;ALCLVSAQAARFDIVNQCSYTVWPAATPSGGGRQLNNGQTWSIDIPAGTSSGRVWGRTGCSFDGSGRGSCQTGDCGGALSCSLSGQPPLTLAEFTLNGG
;
A
#
# COMPACT_ATOMS: atom_id res chain seq x y z
N ALA A 1 12.25 -26.53 -7.64
CA ALA A 1 11.79 -25.17 -7.35
C ALA A 1 10.30 -25.24 -7.04
N LEU A 2 9.86 -24.83 -5.85
CA LEU A 2 8.42 -24.75 -5.54
C LEU A 2 7.87 -23.49 -6.21
N CYS A 3 6.95 -23.63 -7.15
CA CYS A 3 6.22 -22.51 -7.73
C CYS A 3 4.92 -22.37 -6.91
N LEU A 4 4.92 -21.48 -5.92
CA LEU A 4 3.71 -21.15 -5.17
C LEU A 4 2.83 -20.26 -6.05
N VAL A 5 1.76 -20.83 -6.59
CA VAL A 5 0.74 -20.06 -7.32
C VAL A 5 -0.22 -19.50 -6.26
N SER A 6 -0.08 -18.22 -5.92
CA SER A 6 -1.10 -17.54 -5.10
C SER A 6 -2.36 -17.36 -5.94
N ALA A 7 -3.46 -17.97 -5.53
CA ALA A 7 -4.76 -17.68 -6.12
C ALA A 7 -5.11 -16.23 -5.79
N GLN A 8 -5.35 -15.37 -6.80
CA GLN A 8 -5.78 -14.00 -6.57
C GLN A 8 -7.27 -14.00 -6.17
N ALA A 9 -7.63 -13.30 -5.08
CA ALA A 9 -9.03 -13.15 -4.68
C ALA A 9 -9.66 -11.88 -5.23
N ALA A 10 -8.95 -10.75 -5.14
CA ALA A 10 -9.46 -9.46 -5.59
C ALA A 10 -8.34 -8.63 -6.20
N ARG A 11 -8.72 -7.76 -7.13
CA ARG A 11 -7.90 -6.64 -7.60
C ARG A 11 -8.42 -5.36 -6.97
N PHE A 12 -7.52 -4.57 -6.38
CA PHE A 12 -7.83 -3.24 -5.89
C PHE A 12 -7.18 -2.19 -6.77
N ASP A 13 -7.99 -1.24 -7.23
CA ASP A 13 -7.53 -0.06 -7.95
C ASP A 13 -7.49 1.13 -7.01
N ILE A 14 -6.27 1.56 -6.64
CA ILE A 14 -6.03 2.67 -5.74
C ILE A 14 -5.82 3.91 -6.59
N VAL A 15 -6.80 4.82 -6.58
CA VAL A 15 -6.80 6.02 -7.41
C VAL A 15 -6.47 7.24 -6.56
N ASN A 16 -5.48 8.04 -6.97
CA ASN A 16 -5.24 9.34 -6.37
C ASN A 16 -6.10 10.41 -7.03
N GLN A 17 -7.18 10.83 -6.38
CA GLN A 17 -8.01 11.96 -6.81
C GLN A 17 -7.66 13.28 -6.08
N CYS A 18 -6.70 13.26 -5.14
CA CYS A 18 -6.24 14.47 -4.46
C CYS A 18 -5.47 15.36 -5.42
N SER A 19 -5.54 16.69 -5.26
CA SER A 19 -4.80 17.67 -6.07
C SER A 19 -3.27 17.66 -5.85
N TYR A 20 -2.77 16.77 -5.00
CA TYR A 20 -1.37 16.63 -4.64
C TYR A 20 -0.92 15.16 -4.74
N THR A 21 0.39 14.96 -4.77
CA THR A 21 1.01 13.63 -4.79
C THR A 21 0.82 12.94 -3.44
N VAL A 22 0.44 11.66 -3.49
CA VAL A 22 0.39 10.77 -2.33
C VAL A 22 1.24 9.53 -2.58
N TRP A 23 1.60 8.83 -1.51
CA TRP A 23 2.30 7.55 -1.59
C TRP A 23 1.44 6.48 -0.94
N PRO A 24 0.40 5.96 -1.61
CA PRO A 24 -0.38 4.87 -1.06
C PRO A 24 0.52 3.69 -0.70
N ALA A 25 0.10 2.99 0.34
CA ALA A 25 0.74 1.78 0.81
C ALA A 25 -0.30 0.71 1.12
N ALA A 26 0.10 -0.54 0.96
CA ALA A 26 -0.75 -1.69 1.16
C ALA A 26 0.04 -2.87 1.76
N THR A 27 -0.56 -3.52 2.76
CA THR A 27 -0.03 -4.73 3.40
C THR A 27 -1.12 -5.79 3.53
N PRO A 28 -0.77 -7.10 3.53
CA PRO A 28 0.58 -7.65 3.31
C PRO A 28 1.01 -7.67 1.83
N SER A 29 0.16 -7.22 0.91
CA SER A 29 0.43 -7.24 -0.54
C SER A 29 0.34 -5.84 -1.14
N GLY A 30 1.21 -5.55 -2.11
CA GLY A 30 1.31 -4.26 -2.79
C GLY A 30 2.53 -3.43 -2.37
N GLY A 31 2.79 -3.31 -1.07
CA GLY A 31 3.93 -2.52 -0.59
C GLY A 31 3.60 -1.03 -0.61
N GLY A 32 4.15 -0.27 -1.56
CA GLY A 32 3.84 1.15 -1.70
C GLY A 32 4.51 1.82 -2.90
N ARG A 33 3.88 2.88 -3.41
CA ARG A 33 4.36 3.63 -4.58
C ARG A 33 3.85 5.07 -4.56
N GLN A 34 4.56 5.97 -5.22
CA GLN A 34 4.09 7.32 -5.52
C GLN A 34 2.93 7.32 -6.54
N LEU A 35 1.87 8.06 -6.26
CA LEU A 35 0.83 8.44 -7.22
C LEU A 35 0.65 9.95 -7.25
N ASN A 36 0.89 10.52 -8.42
CA ASN A 36 0.51 11.90 -8.74
C ASN A 36 -1.01 11.99 -8.95
N ASN A 37 -1.54 13.21 -8.99
CA ASN A 37 -2.97 13.44 -9.23
C ASN A 37 -3.46 12.71 -10.50
N GLY A 38 -4.59 12.02 -10.38
CA GLY A 38 -5.23 11.25 -11.46
C GLY A 38 -4.60 9.87 -11.73
N GLN A 39 -3.47 9.53 -11.10
CA GLN A 39 -2.84 8.22 -11.30
C GLN A 39 -3.55 7.11 -10.53
N THR A 40 -3.50 5.90 -11.09
CA THR A 40 -4.06 4.69 -10.49
C THR A 40 -2.97 3.66 -10.28
N TRP A 41 -3.05 2.95 -9.15
CA TRP A 41 -2.22 1.81 -8.83
C TRP A 41 -3.09 0.58 -8.56
N SER A 42 -2.99 -0.41 -9.44
CA SER A 42 -3.68 -1.68 -9.29
C SER A 42 -2.80 -2.68 -8.53
N ILE A 43 -3.36 -3.32 -7.51
CA ILE A 43 -2.73 -4.41 -6.78
C ILE A 43 -3.62 -5.65 -6.79
N ASP A 44 -3.02 -6.81 -7.02
CA ASP A 44 -3.70 -8.10 -6.92
C ASP A 44 -3.47 -8.66 -5.50
N ILE A 45 -4.56 -8.91 -4.80
CA ILE A 45 -4.54 -9.41 -3.43
C ILE A 45 -4.84 -10.92 -3.42
N PRO A 46 -3.96 -11.75 -2.84
CA PRO A 46 -4.17 -13.18 -2.71
C PRO A 46 -5.44 -13.53 -1.92
N ALA A 47 -6.07 -14.64 -2.30
CA ALA A 47 -7.09 -15.30 -1.50
C ALA A 47 -6.55 -15.73 -0.13
N GLY A 48 -7.38 -15.62 0.90
CA GLY A 48 -7.02 -15.92 2.28
C GLY A 48 -6.28 -14.76 2.98
N THR A 49 -6.18 -13.58 2.35
CA THR A 49 -5.57 -12.41 3.00
C THR A 49 -6.42 -11.98 4.19
N SER A 50 -5.86 -12.08 5.39
CA SER A 50 -6.42 -11.55 6.63
C SER A 50 -5.68 -10.27 7.07
N SER A 51 -6.39 -9.36 7.73
CA SER A 51 -5.81 -8.11 8.26
C SER A 51 -5.13 -7.25 7.18
N GLY A 52 -5.69 -7.26 5.98
CA GLY A 52 -5.21 -6.43 4.88
C GLY A 52 -5.51 -4.96 5.13
N ARG A 53 -4.58 -4.09 4.72
CA ARG A 53 -4.66 -2.65 4.92
C ARG A 53 -4.24 -1.91 3.67
N VAL A 54 -4.96 -0.85 3.32
CA VAL A 54 -4.52 0.20 2.39
C VAL A 54 -4.62 1.55 3.09
N TRP A 55 -3.64 2.43 2.90
CA TRP A 55 -3.68 3.81 3.40
C TRP A 55 -2.93 4.78 2.51
N GLY A 56 -3.26 6.06 2.66
CA GLY A 56 -2.52 7.16 2.03
C GLY A 56 -1.38 7.66 2.91
N ARG A 57 -0.26 8.03 2.28
CA ARG A 57 0.85 8.75 2.92
C ARG A 57 1.07 10.09 2.24
N THR A 58 1.44 11.11 3.00
CA THR A 58 1.66 12.47 2.49
C THR A 58 3.02 13.03 2.91
N GLY A 59 3.51 13.99 2.12
CA GLY A 59 4.76 14.69 2.41
C GLY A 59 5.97 13.77 2.46
N CYS A 60 6.04 12.79 1.55
CA CYS A 60 7.12 11.82 1.56
C CYS A 60 8.33 12.27 0.73
N SER A 61 9.51 11.86 1.16
CA SER A 61 10.76 11.99 0.41
C SER A 61 11.55 10.70 0.56
N PHE A 62 11.96 10.11 -0.57
CA PHE A 62 12.74 8.86 -0.61
C PHE A 62 13.98 9.03 -1.47
N ASP A 63 15.06 8.36 -1.09
CA ASP A 63 16.29 8.26 -1.89
C ASP A 63 16.18 7.19 -2.99
N GLY A 64 17.24 7.03 -3.78
CA GLY A 64 17.31 6.03 -4.86
C GLY A 64 17.23 4.57 -4.39
N SER A 65 17.36 4.31 -3.10
CA SER A 65 17.17 2.99 -2.49
C SER A 65 15.75 2.78 -1.94
N GLY A 66 14.86 3.77 -2.09
CA GLY A 66 13.50 3.74 -1.58
C GLY A 66 13.40 3.95 -0.07
N ARG A 67 14.41 4.59 0.54
CA ARG A 67 14.45 4.89 1.97
C ARG A 67 14.27 6.38 2.22
N GLY A 68 13.60 6.73 3.30
CA GLY A 68 13.28 8.12 3.61
C GLY A 68 12.24 8.25 4.72
N SER A 69 11.28 9.16 4.54
CA SER A 69 10.19 9.35 5.51
C SER A 69 8.97 10.00 4.88
N CYS A 70 7.82 9.84 5.53
CA CYS A 70 6.57 10.55 5.27
C CYS A 70 6.11 11.36 6.50
N GLN A 71 5.39 12.45 6.28
CA GLN A 71 4.80 13.24 7.36
C GLN A 71 3.60 12.53 8.02
N THR A 72 2.84 11.77 7.24
CA THR A 72 1.71 10.97 7.73
C THR A 72 1.76 9.56 7.16
N GLY A 73 1.32 8.58 7.95
CA GLY A 73 1.22 7.18 7.53
C GLY A 73 2.57 6.52 7.21
N ASP A 74 3.69 7.06 7.70
CA ASP A 74 5.02 6.46 7.49
C ASP A 74 5.08 5.01 8.00
N CYS A 75 5.78 4.14 7.29
CA CYS A 75 5.85 2.70 7.57
C CYS A 75 7.29 2.25 7.89
N GLY A 76 8.02 3.07 8.66
CA GLY A 76 9.41 2.80 9.03
C GLY A 76 10.42 3.29 7.98
N GLY A 77 10.08 4.37 7.28
CA GLY A 77 10.93 5.02 6.29
C GLY A 77 11.10 4.27 4.98
N ALA A 78 10.27 3.27 4.69
CA ALA A 78 10.32 2.50 3.45
C ALA A 78 9.29 3.01 2.43
N LEU A 79 9.69 3.14 1.16
CA LEU A 79 8.74 3.41 0.07
C LEU A 79 7.79 2.22 -0.11
N SER A 80 8.32 1.00 -0.13
CA SER A 80 7.53 -0.23 -0.20
C SER A 80 7.31 -0.79 1.20
N CYS A 81 6.10 -0.63 1.73
CA CYS A 81 5.79 -0.96 3.12
C CYS A 81 5.66 -2.47 3.36
N SER A 82 6.35 -2.97 4.39
CA SER A 82 6.09 -4.29 4.99
C SER A 82 5.41 -4.18 6.36
N LEU A 83 5.40 -2.98 6.96
CA LEU A 83 4.79 -2.66 8.24
C LEU A 83 3.55 -1.76 8.03
N SER A 84 2.64 -1.77 9.00
CA SER A 84 1.52 -0.82 9.04
C SER A 84 2.05 0.61 9.23
N GLY A 85 1.33 1.60 8.70
CA GLY A 85 1.66 3.02 8.86
C GLY A 85 1.44 3.56 10.30
N GLN A 86 2.20 4.60 10.66
CA GLN A 86 2.10 5.29 11.96
C GLN A 86 0.97 6.34 11.99
N PRO A 87 0.18 6.43 13.09
CA PRO A 87 -0.88 7.43 13.24
C PRO A 87 -0.38 8.88 13.20
N PRO A 88 -1.21 9.84 12.74
CA PRO A 88 -2.56 9.65 12.22
C PRO A 88 -2.57 9.13 10.77
N LEU A 89 -3.44 8.17 10.48
CA LEU A 89 -3.70 7.67 9.12
C LEU A 89 -5.14 7.19 8.98
N THR A 90 -5.73 7.37 7.79
CA THR A 90 -7.00 6.74 7.43
C THR A 90 -6.71 5.36 6.83
N LEU A 91 -7.32 4.32 7.37
CA LEU A 91 -7.15 2.94 6.95
C LEU A 91 -8.39 2.45 6.20
N ALA A 92 -8.18 1.82 5.05
CA ALA A 92 -9.12 0.86 4.49
C ALA A 92 -8.65 -0.54 4.88
N GLU A 93 -9.39 -1.20 5.77
CA GLU A 93 -9.10 -2.56 6.23
C GLU A 93 -9.97 -3.59 5.50
N PHE A 94 -9.40 -4.75 5.17
CA PHE A 94 -10.08 -5.79 4.43
C PHE A 94 -9.61 -7.19 4.81
N THR A 95 -10.50 -8.16 4.62
CA THR A 95 -10.24 -9.60 4.71
C THR A 95 -10.89 -10.26 3.50
N LEU A 96 -10.14 -11.08 2.76
CA LEU A 96 -10.61 -11.69 1.51
C LEU A 96 -10.54 -13.21 1.59
N ASN A 97 -11.69 -13.85 1.41
CA ASN A 97 -11.91 -15.29 1.62
C ASN A 97 -11.53 -15.74 3.04
N GLY A 98 -12.00 -14.98 4.03
CA GLY A 98 -11.99 -15.41 5.43
C GLY A 98 -13.03 -16.50 5.63
N GLY A 99 -12.58 -17.75 5.69
CA GLY A 99 -13.33 -18.82 6.34
C GLY A 99 -13.23 -18.68 7.86
#